data_AF-A0A239NS75-F1
#
_entry.id   AF-A0A239NS75-F1
#
_cell.length_a   1.000
_cell.length_b   1.000
_cell.length_c   1.000
_cell.angle_alpha   90.00
_cell.angle_beta   90.00
_cell.angle_gamma   90.00
#
_symmetry.space_group_name_H-M   'P 1'
#
loop_
_entity.id
_entity.type
_entity.pdbx_description
1 polymer ?
#
loop_
_entity_poly.entity_id
_entity_poly.type
_entity_poly.pdbx_seq_one_letter_code
_entity_poly.pdbx_strand_id
1 'polypeptide(L)'
;MCRSLWATCQYPDSCDEYPFASTKEGAASTPSNYSVELIKLEDNCASGSRLGWFYQQNRIIPEHRNDRGLMAGTPFYVSVVTSGPSNPKGPSTPDGLPLSERFCDEQ
;
A
#
# COMPACT_ATOMS: atom_id res chain seq x y z
N MET A 1 -4.01 -10.99 -8.33
CA MET A 1 -5.10 -11.13 -7.33
C MET A 1 -6.01 -9.90 -7.31
N CYS A 2 -5.45 -8.69 -7.33
CA CYS A 2 -6.23 -7.45 -7.45
C CYS A 2 -7.23 -7.42 -8.64
N ARG A 3 -6.74 -7.54 -9.88
CA ARG A 3 -7.60 -7.47 -11.08
C ARG A 3 -8.67 -8.56 -11.16
N SER A 4 -8.54 -9.66 -10.42
CA SER A 4 -9.59 -10.69 -10.33
C SER A 4 -10.70 -10.31 -9.35
N LEU A 5 -10.41 -9.51 -8.32
CA LEU A 5 -11.41 -8.98 -7.39
C LEU A 5 -12.18 -7.80 -8.03
N TRP A 6 -11.50 -6.98 -8.83
CA TRP A 6 -12.07 -5.81 -9.51
C TRP A 6 -12.08 -5.97 -11.04
N ALA A 7 -12.57 -7.12 -11.52
CA ALA A 7 -12.54 -7.46 -12.95
C ALA A 7 -13.36 -6.53 -13.87
N THR A 8 -14.27 -5.74 -13.29
CA THR A 8 -15.14 -4.79 -14.01
C THR A 8 -14.59 -3.37 -14.07
N CYS A 9 -13.48 -3.10 -13.37
CA CYS A 9 -12.89 -1.78 -13.27
C CYS A 9 -11.86 -1.56 -14.36
N GLN A 10 -12.05 -0.54 -15.19
CA GLN A 10 -11.25 -0.33 -16.38
C GLN A 10 -10.80 1.13 -16.55
N TYR A 11 -9.63 1.42 -15.96
CA TYR A 11 -8.65 2.49 -16.24
C TYR A 11 -9.04 3.99 -16.16
N PRO A 12 -8.11 4.86 -15.66
CA PRO A 12 -6.80 4.52 -15.08
C PRO A 12 -6.85 4.31 -13.57
N ASP A 13 -6.94 3.03 -13.19
CA ASP A 13 -6.82 2.56 -11.82
C ASP A 13 -5.66 1.59 -11.68
N SER A 14 -5.16 1.47 -10.46
CA SER A 14 -4.00 0.68 -10.10
C SER A 14 -4.21 -0.02 -8.77
N CYS A 15 -3.54 -1.14 -8.59
CA CYS A 15 -3.63 -1.95 -7.38
C CYS A 15 -2.60 -1.45 -6.37
N ASP A 16 -3.09 -0.94 -5.25
CA ASP A 16 -2.23 -0.61 -4.10
C ASP A 16 -2.19 -1.79 -3.14
N GLU A 17 -1.07 -1.95 -2.44
CA GLU A 17 -0.79 -3.11 -1.60
C GLU A 17 -0.18 -2.69 -0.26
N TYR A 18 -0.72 -3.24 0.84
CA TYR A 18 -0.16 -3.08 2.18
C TYR A 18 -0.05 -4.43 2.92
N PRO A 19 1.12 -4.76 3.52
CA PRO A 19 2.37 -4.01 3.51
C PRO A 19 2.96 -3.85 2.10
N PHE A 20 3.72 -2.78 1.86
CA PHE A 20 4.19 -2.41 0.51
C PHE A 20 5.03 -3.52 -0.13
N ALA A 21 4.85 -3.78 -1.43
CA ALA A 21 5.60 -4.81 -2.17
C ALA A 21 7.14 -4.68 -2.06
N SER A 22 7.65 -3.48 -1.77
CA SER A 22 9.08 -3.22 -1.54
C SER A 22 9.61 -3.69 -0.17
N THR A 23 8.76 -4.10 0.76
CA THR A 23 9.17 -4.54 2.11
C THR A 23 9.18 -6.07 2.22
N LYS A 24 9.85 -6.58 3.26
CA LYS A 24 9.91 -8.02 3.56
C LYS A 24 8.54 -8.59 3.95
N GLU A 25 7.71 -7.77 4.57
CA GLU A 25 6.35 -8.11 5.01
C GLU A 25 5.32 -8.02 3.87
N GLY A 26 5.66 -7.35 2.77
CA GLY A 26 4.75 -7.08 1.67
C GLY A 26 4.54 -8.24 0.69
N ALA A 27 3.69 -8.00 -0.31
CA ALA A 27 3.20 -8.98 -1.28
C ALA A 27 4.28 -9.76 -2.06
N ALA A 28 5.51 -9.25 -2.13
CA ALA A 28 6.63 -9.97 -2.73
C ALA A 28 7.05 -11.22 -1.93
N SER A 29 6.68 -11.31 -0.65
CA SER A 29 7.10 -12.38 0.26
C SER A 29 6.08 -13.52 0.42
N THR A 30 4.78 -13.27 0.15
CA THR A 30 3.72 -14.29 0.26
C THR A 30 2.58 -14.04 -0.73
N PRO A 31 1.98 -15.09 -1.32
CA PRO A 31 0.90 -14.93 -2.28
C PRO A 31 -0.45 -14.51 -1.66
N SER A 32 -0.61 -14.43 -0.33
CA SER A 32 -1.95 -14.31 0.28
C SER A 32 -2.09 -13.54 1.61
N ASN A 33 -1.08 -12.81 2.10
CA ASN A 33 -1.16 -12.12 3.41
C ASN A 33 -0.93 -10.60 3.33
N TYR A 34 -1.59 -9.94 2.39
CA TYR A 34 -1.55 -8.48 2.23
C TYR A 34 -2.94 -7.98 1.86
N SER A 35 -3.28 -6.76 2.28
CA SER A 35 -4.47 -6.06 1.80
C SER A 35 -4.16 -5.46 0.44
N VAL A 36 -5.16 -5.48 -0.42
CA VAL A 36 -5.13 -4.87 -1.74
C VAL A 36 -6.35 -3.98 -1.85
N GLU A 37 -6.21 -2.82 -2.49
CA GLU A 37 -7.33 -1.96 -2.87
C GLU A 37 -7.08 -1.41 -4.27
N LEU A 38 -8.16 -1.22 -5.04
CA LEU A 38 -8.07 -0.52 -6.31
C LEU A 38 -8.18 0.98 -6.07
N ILE A 39 -7.14 1.74 -6.43
CA ILE A 39 -7.11 3.20 -6.30
C ILE A 39 -6.72 3.85 -7.63
N LYS A 40 -7.02 5.14 -7.78
CA LYS A 40 -6.66 5.91 -8.97
C LYS A 40 -5.16 5.80 -9.27
N LEU A 41 -4.83 5.61 -10.54
CA LEU A 41 -3.44 5.44 -10.99
C LEU A 41 -2.55 6.61 -10.56
N GLU A 42 -3.05 7.84 -10.72
CA GLU A 42 -2.29 9.05 -10.37
C GLU A 42 -1.93 9.12 -8.90
N ASP A 43 -2.87 8.78 -8.01
CA ASP A 43 -2.66 8.79 -6.56
C ASP A 43 -1.66 7.72 -6.14
N ASN A 44 -1.78 6.51 -6.70
CA ASN A 44 -0.83 5.43 -6.42
C ASN A 44 0.58 5.78 -6.93
N CYS A 45 0.71 6.30 -8.16
CA CYS A 45 1.98 6.72 -8.71
C CYS A 45 2.63 7.85 -7.90
N ALA A 46 1.84 8.83 -7.46
CA ALA A 46 2.32 9.92 -6.60
C ALA A 46 2.76 9.39 -5.23
N SER A 47 2.00 8.49 -4.63
CA SER A 47 2.33 7.85 -3.35
C SER A 47 3.61 7.01 -3.44
N GLY A 48 3.73 6.15 -4.46
CA GLY A 48 4.92 5.35 -4.73
C GLY A 48 6.16 6.21 -4.96
N SER A 49 6.02 7.33 -5.67
CA SER A 49 7.12 8.29 -5.84
C SER A 49 7.56 8.90 -4.51
N ARG A 50 6.61 9.32 -3.66
CA ARG A 50 6.89 9.85 -2.31
C ARG A 50 7.56 8.81 -1.41
N LEU A 51 7.11 7.57 -1.46
CA LEU A 51 7.71 6.46 -0.72
C LEU A 51 9.16 6.19 -1.17
N GLY A 52 9.42 6.24 -2.49
CA GLY A 52 10.77 6.13 -3.05
C GLY A 52 11.69 7.27 -2.60
N TRP A 53 11.19 8.50 -2.49
CA TRP A 53 11.93 9.61 -1.91
C TRP A 53 12.20 9.42 -0.43
N PHE A 54 11.21 8.96 0.34
CA PHE A 54 11.36 8.65 1.75
C PHE A 54 12.49 7.63 1.99
N TYR A 55 12.55 6.55 1.21
CA TYR A 55 13.63 5.56 1.30
C TYR A 55 15.01 6.18 1.08
N GLN A 56 15.15 7.02 0.05
CA GLN A 56 16.43 7.66 -0.27
C GLN A 56 16.87 8.67 0.81
N GLN A 57 15.95 9.54 1.25
CA GLN A 57 16.27 10.58 2.22
C GLN A 57 16.60 10.02 3.61
N ASN A 58 15.94 8.93 4.01
CA ASN A 58 16.13 8.30 5.31
C ASN A 58 17.11 7.13 5.28
N ARG A 59 17.76 6.87 4.12
CA ARG A 59 18.69 5.76 3.91
C ARG A 59 18.10 4.44 4.40
N ILE A 60 16.86 4.15 3.97
CA ILE A 60 16.24 2.86 4.21
C ILE A 60 16.91 1.85 3.29
N ILE A 61 17.71 0.94 3.86
CA ILE A 61 18.50 -0.03 3.11
C ILE A 61 17.87 -1.42 3.31
N PRO A 62 17.68 -2.21 2.23
CA PRO A 62 17.22 -3.60 2.37
C PRO A 62 18.30 -4.49 3.01
N GLU A 63 17.93 -5.72 3.35
CA GLU A 63 18.91 -6.74 3.71
C GLU A 63 19.97 -6.86 2.60
N HIS A 64 21.25 -6.85 2.98
CA HIS A 64 22.36 -6.95 2.05
C HIS A 64 23.51 -7.75 2.66
N ARG A 65 24.40 -8.28 1.82
CA ARG A 65 25.59 -9.03 2.26
C ARG A 65 26.85 -8.20 2.10
N ASN A 66 27.76 -8.30 3.07
CA ASN A 66 29.13 -7.79 2.98
C ASN A 66 30.15 -8.86 3.43
N ASP A 67 31.41 -8.47 3.55
CA ASP A 67 32.54 -9.30 4.03
C ASP A 67 32.31 -9.89 5.44
N ARG A 68 31.37 -9.33 6.20
CA ARG A 68 31.01 -9.77 7.56
C ARG A 68 29.71 -10.59 7.62
N GLY A 69 29.05 -10.85 6.48
CA GLY A 69 27.84 -11.68 6.40
C GLY A 69 26.57 -10.92 6.03
N LEU A 70 25.41 -11.46 6.43
CA LEU A 70 24.09 -10.86 6.15
C LEU A 70 23.83 -9.72 7.14
N MET A 71 23.64 -8.51 6.61
CA MET A 71 23.25 -7.33 7.36
C MET A 71 21.72 -7.18 7.30
N ALA A 72 21.11 -6.95 8.46
CA ALA A 72 19.68 -6.69 8.56
C ALA A 72 19.32 -5.39 7.81
N GLY A 73 18.13 -5.38 7.20
CA GLY A 73 17.57 -4.17 6.59
C GLY A 73 17.14 -3.13 7.64
N THR A 74 16.89 -1.91 7.17
CA THR A 74 16.43 -0.81 8.03
C THR A 74 14.92 -0.90 8.26
N PRO A 75 14.44 -1.11 9.50
CA PRO A 75 13.01 -1.11 9.78
C PRO A 75 12.44 0.32 9.72
N PHE A 76 11.17 0.44 9.35
CA PHE A 76 10.42 1.69 9.45
C PHE A 76 8.96 1.40 9.82
N TYR A 77 8.27 2.43 10.31
CA TYR A 77 6.88 2.35 10.73
C TYR A 77 6.05 3.34 9.92
N VAL A 78 4.84 2.93 9.54
CA VAL A 78 3.88 3.76 8.82
C VAL A 78 2.79 4.20 9.79
N SER A 79 2.37 5.45 9.70
CA SER A 79 1.23 5.98 10.44
C SER A 79 0.40 6.85 9.51
N VAL A 80 -0.92 6.63 9.51
CA VAL A 80 -1.87 7.45 8.75
C VAL A 80 -2.34 8.57 9.66
N VAL A 81 -1.97 9.81 9.33
CA VAL A 81 -2.40 11.00 10.05
C VAL A 81 -3.32 11.78 9.14
N THR A 82 -4.59 11.96 9.50
CA THR A 82 -5.47 12.92 8.81
C THR A 82 -5.55 14.21 9.59
N SER A 83 -5.44 15.34 8.91
CA SER A 83 -5.61 16.65 9.55
C SER A 83 -7.07 16.92 9.92
N GLY A 84 -7.37 17.02 11.23
CA GLY A 84 -8.67 17.43 11.82
C GLY A 84 -8.70 17.21 13.35
N PRO A 85 -9.56 17.90 14.14
CA PRO A 85 -9.65 17.76 15.62
C PRO A 85 -10.24 16.41 16.10
N SER A 86 -10.44 15.47 15.18
CA SER A 86 -10.67 14.08 15.46
C SER A 86 -9.80 13.30 14.50
N ASN A 87 -9.17 12.23 15.00
CA ASN A 87 -8.75 11.12 14.14
C ASN A 87 -9.82 10.91 13.06
N PRO A 88 -9.43 10.59 11.83
CA PRO A 88 -10.44 10.15 10.90
C PRO A 88 -11.08 8.97 11.61
N LYS A 89 -12.41 8.91 11.64
CA LYS A 89 -12.99 7.58 11.75
C LYS A 89 -12.43 6.87 10.53
N GLY A 90 -11.36 6.08 10.71
CA GLY A 90 -10.99 5.07 9.72
C GLY A 90 -12.30 4.43 9.31
N PRO A 91 -12.56 4.30 8.00
CA PRO A 91 -13.90 4.21 7.43
C PRO A 91 -14.75 3.45 8.43
N SER A 92 -15.65 4.15 9.11
CA SER A 92 -16.47 3.51 10.14
C SER A 92 -17.11 2.38 9.39
N THR A 93 -16.69 1.14 9.63
CA THR A 93 -17.31 -0.04 9.05
C THR A 93 -18.77 0.17 9.37
N PRO A 94 -19.61 0.52 8.39
CA PRO A 94 -21.02 0.47 8.66
C PRO A 94 -21.24 -1.02 8.78
N ASP A 95 -21.80 -1.44 9.91
CA ASP A 95 -22.27 -2.80 10.07
C ASP A 95 -23.06 -3.16 8.80
N GLY A 96 -22.44 -3.97 7.94
CA GLY A 96 -23.05 -4.46 6.72
C GLY A 96 -23.10 -3.55 5.49
N LEU A 97 -22.24 -2.53 5.29
CA LEU A 97 -22.10 -2.00 3.92
C LEU A 97 -21.43 -3.08 3.03
N PRO A 98 -22.06 -3.46 1.90
CA PRO A 98 -21.48 -4.43 0.99
C PRO A 98 -20.14 -3.88 0.47
N LEU A 99 -19.17 -4.77 0.26
CA LEU A 99 -17.86 -4.52 -0.38
C LEU A 99 -17.98 -4.04 -1.85
N SER A 100 -19.08 -3.38 -2.21
CA SER A 100 -19.50 -3.11 -3.58
C SER A 100 -20.35 -1.85 -3.70
N GLU A 101 -20.02 -0.76 -3.02
CA GLU A 101 -20.05 0.50 -3.76
C GLU A 101 -18.75 0.49 -4.56
N ARG A 102 -18.84 -0.04 -5.78
CA ARG A 102 -17.67 -0.25 -6.62
C ARG A 102 -17.15 1.16 -6.89
N PHE A 103 -15.91 1.43 -6.50
CA PHE A 103 -15.14 2.63 -6.91
C PHE A 103 -15.20 2.91 -8.43
N CYS A 104 -15.65 1.92 -9.20
CA CYS A 104 -15.74 1.87 -10.64
C CYS A 104 -17.13 2.27 -11.19
N ASP A 105 -18.13 2.45 -10.32
CA ASP A 105 -19.52 2.82 -10.69
C ASP A 105 -19.79 4.33 -10.51
N GLU A 106 -18.89 5.12 -9.91
CA GLU A 106 -19.07 6.58 -9.64
C GLU A 106 -18.48 7.52 -10.74
N GLN A 107 -18.42 7.10 -12.01
CA GLN A 107 -18.01 7.98 -13.12
C GLN A 107 -19.15 8.32 -14.07
#